data_AF-I3UCA4-F1
#
_entry.id   AF-I3UCA4-F1
#
_cell.length_a   1.000
_cell.length_b   1.000
_cell.length_c   1.000
_cell.angle_alpha   90.00
_cell.angle_beta   90.00
_cell.angle_gamma   90.00
#
_symmetry.space_group_name_H-M   'P 1'
#
loop_
_entity.id
_entity.type
_entity.pdbx_description
1 polymer ?
#
loop_
_entity_poly.entity_id
_entity_poly.type
_entity_poly.pdbx_seq_one_letter_code
_entity_poly.pdbx_strand_id
1 'polypeptide(L)'
;MKKLLLILVPIVLAGCASSGLDVTDRGNYGVKCSPDAKTPPNWEMCMQTAQKTCGYQKPVNISQHNPTGTGTPEDTYFINFQCQ
;
A
#
# COMPACT_ATOMS: atom_id res chain seq x y z
N MET A 1 -21.05 45.82 3.53
CA MET A 1 -20.03 44.81 3.88
C MET A 1 -20.46 43.47 3.30
N LYS A 2 -19.85 43.08 2.18
CA LYS A 2 -20.26 41.94 1.34
C LYS A 2 -19.34 40.77 1.68
N LYS A 3 -19.87 39.75 2.36
CA LYS A 3 -19.11 38.58 2.84
C LYS A 3 -18.78 37.69 1.64
N LEU A 4 -17.49 37.57 1.32
CA LEU A 4 -16.95 36.62 0.36
C LEU A 4 -16.02 35.69 1.12
N LEU A 5 -16.47 34.47 1.39
CA LEU A 5 -15.61 33.35 1.78
C LEU A 5 -16.11 32.11 1.03
N LEU A 6 -15.68 32.02 -0.23
CA LEU A 6 -15.73 30.80 -1.02
C LEU A 6 -14.63 29.87 -0.48
N ILE A 7 -15.02 28.94 0.37
CA ILE A 7 -14.14 27.87 0.84
C ILE A 7 -13.96 26.89 -0.32
N LEU A 8 -12.83 27.01 -1.01
CA LEU A 8 -12.30 25.99 -1.92
C LEU A 8 -11.90 24.77 -1.07
N VAL A 9 -12.79 23.79 -0.97
CA VAL A 9 -12.39 22.42 -0.62
C VAL A 9 -12.21 21.68 -1.94
N PRO A 10 -10.99 21.45 -2.44
CA PRO A 10 -10.80 20.43 -3.44
C PRO A 10 -11.00 19.09 -2.73
N ILE A 11 -12.21 18.55 -2.90
CA ILE A 11 -12.52 17.16 -2.61
C ILE A 11 -11.73 16.33 -3.63
N VAL A 12 -10.49 15.96 -3.28
CA VAL A 12 -9.74 14.96 -4.05
C VAL A 12 -10.25 13.58 -3.63
N LEU A 13 -11.46 13.24 -4.07
CA LEU A 13 -11.99 11.87 -4.08
C LEU A 13 -11.95 11.35 -5.52
N ALA A 14 -10.79 10.89 -5.98
CA ALA A 14 -10.69 10.02 -7.15
C ALA A 14 -9.27 9.43 -7.25
N GLY A 15 -9.00 8.43 -6.42
CA GLY A 15 -7.77 7.65 -6.51
C GLY A 15 -7.84 6.27 -5.85
N CYS A 16 -9.02 5.78 -5.50
CA CYS A 16 -9.20 4.44 -4.96
C CYS A 16 -9.63 3.49 -6.08
N ALA A 17 -8.74 3.20 -7.02
CA ALA A 17 -8.93 2.07 -7.93
C ALA A 17 -7.57 1.44 -8.19
N SER A 18 -7.39 0.22 -7.67
CA SER A 18 -6.20 -0.62 -7.77
C SER A 18 -4.92 -0.04 -7.12
N SER A 19 -4.93 0.12 -5.80
CA SER A 19 -3.73 0.49 -5.03
C SER A 19 -2.64 -0.60 -5.01
N GLY A 20 -2.85 -1.74 -5.68
CA GLY A 20 -1.91 -2.88 -5.61
C GLY A 20 -1.78 -3.45 -4.20
N LEU A 21 -2.71 -3.12 -3.30
CA LEU A 21 -2.75 -3.57 -1.93
C LEU A 21 -3.54 -4.88 -1.83
N ASP A 22 -2.93 -5.86 -1.19
CA ASP A 22 -3.56 -7.15 -0.90
C ASP A 22 -4.26 -7.14 0.46
N VAL A 23 -3.80 -6.32 1.40
CA VAL A 23 -4.41 -6.18 2.73
C VAL A 23 -4.48 -4.70 3.11
N THR A 24 -5.58 -4.31 3.75
CA THR A 24 -5.72 -2.99 4.39
C THR A 24 -6.48 -3.16 5.70
N ASP A 25 -5.84 -2.85 6.83
CA ASP A 25 -6.45 -2.90 8.16
C ASP A 25 -5.98 -1.72 9.04
N ARG A 26 -6.92 -0.84 9.42
CA ARG A 26 -6.71 0.24 10.40
C ARG A 26 -5.42 1.06 10.20
N GLY A 27 -5.09 1.41 8.96
CA GLY A 27 -3.89 2.19 8.62
C GLY A 27 -2.61 1.37 8.44
N ASN A 28 -2.71 0.04 8.54
CA ASN A 28 -1.70 -0.90 8.10
C ASN A 28 -2.07 -1.41 6.70
N TYR A 29 -1.08 -1.49 5.84
CA TYR A 29 -1.21 -1.93 4.46
C TYR A 29 -0.31 -3.13 4.22
N GLY A 30 -0.78 -4.04 3.37
CA GLY A 30 -0.02 -5.21 2.93
C GLY A 30 0.02 -5.30 1.41
N VAL A 31 1.19 -5.62 0.86
CA VAL A 31 1.41 -5.80 -0.59
C VAL A 31 2.21 -7.08 -0.81
N LYS A 32 1.74 -7.94 -1.72
CA LYS A 32 2.44 -9.12 -2.20
C LYS A 32 3.63 -8.69 -3.07
N CYS A 33 4.78 -9.29 -2.79
CA CYS A 33 6.04 -9.02 -3.49
C CYS A 33 6.45 -10.15 -4.43
N SER A 34 5.74 -11.27 -4.40
CA SER A 34 5.86 -12.35 -5.36
C SER A 34 4.48 -12.84 -5.77
N PRO A 35 4.36 -13.60 -6.87
CA PRO A 35 3.10 -14.26 -7.22
C PRO A 35 2.80 -15.48 -6.34
N ASP A 36 3.84 -16.14 -5.80
CA ASP A 36 3.74 -17.32 -4.94
C ASP A 36 5.02 -17.51 -4.09
N ALA A 37 5.06 -18.55 -3.26
CA ALA A 37 6.16 -18.88 -2.37
C ALA A 37 7.41 -19.43 -3.08
N LYS A 38 7.28 -19.88 -4.33
CA LYS A 38 8.40 -20.47 -5.10
C LYS A 38 9.11 -19.44 -5.96
N THR A 39 8.46 -18.31 -6.21
CA THR A 39 8.98 -17.21 -6.99
C THR A 39 9.69 -16.21 -6.09
N PRO A 40 10.95 -15.84 -6.39
CA PRO A 40 11.65 -14.82 -5.63
C PRO A 40 10.89 -13.49 -5.60
N PRO A 41 10.93 -12.75 -4.48
CA PRO A 41 10.26 -11.47 -4.35
C PRO A 41 10.90 -10.37 -5.20
N ASN A 42 10.06 -9.50 -5.75
CA ASN A 42 10.46 -8.20 -6.27
C ASN A 42 10.23 -7.12 -5.21
N TRP A 43 11.21 -6.98 -4.30
CA TRP A 43 11.14 -6.01 -3.20
C TRP A 43 11.08 -4.56 -3.68
N GLU A 44 11.74 -4.24 -4.79
CA GLU A 44 11.75 -2.89 -5.34
C GLU A 44 10.35 -2.49 -5.81
N MET A 45 9.67 -3.36 -6.56
CA MET A 45 8.28 -3.14 -6.98
C MET A 45 7.35 -2.99 -5.77
N CYS A 46 7.53 -3.82 -4.75
CA CYS A 46 6.74 -3.73 -3.51
C CYS A 46 6.91 -2.38 -2.80
N MET A 47 8.16 -1.90 -2.70
CA MET A 47 8.46 -0.61 -2.12
C MET A 47 7.92 0.55 -2.95
N GLN A 48 7.97 0.48 -4.28
CA GLN A 48 7.34 1.47 -5.16
C GLN A 48 5.82 1.50 -4.98
N THR A 49 5.17 0.34 -4.84
CA THR A 49 3.73 0.25 -4.53
C THR A 49 3.42 0.86 -3.17
N ALA A 50 4.24 0.62 -2.14
CA ALA A 50 4.07 1.23 -0.83
C ALA A 50 4.22 2.76 -0.87
N GLN A 51 5.23 3.27 -1.58
CA GLN A 51 5.42 4.72 -1.79
C GLN A 51 4.23 5.34 -2.53
N LYS A 52 3.78 4.70 -3.61
CA LYS A 52 2.60 5.14 -4.37
C LYS A 52 1.34 5.14 -3.52
N THR A 53 1.19 4.13 -2.64
CA THR A 53 0.07 4.03 -1.69
C THR A 53 0.07 5.20 -0.71
N CYS A 54 1.23 5.55 -0.14
CA CYS A 54 1.32 6.63 0.83
C CYS A 54 1.28 8.03 0.19
N GLY A 55 1.54 8.14 -1.11
CA GLY A 55 1.43 9.41 -1.84
C GLY A 55 2.38 10.48 -1.29
N TYR A 56 1.83 11.51 -0.65
CA TYR A 56 2.61 12.58 -0.01
C TYR A 56 3.18 12.18 1.36
N GLN A 57 2.65 11.12 1.98
CA GLN A 57 3.19 10.52 3.20
C GLN A 57 4.28 9.50 2.85
N LYS A 58 5.05 9.06 3.85
CA LYS A 58 6.08 8.04 3.67
C LYS A 58 5.62 6.69 4.19
N PRO A 59 5.95 5.58 3.51
CA PRO A 59 5.81 4.27 4.11
C PRO A 59 6.80 4.14 5.27
N VAL A 60 6.30 3.79 6.45
CA VAL A 60 7.05 3.60 7.69
C VAL A 60 6.71 2.24 8.31
N ASN A 61 7.48 1.83 9.31
CA ASN A 61 7.31 0.55 10.01
C ASN A 61 7.25 -0.66 9.05
N ILE A 62 8.07 -0.59 7.99
CA ILE A 62 8.05 -1.57 6.91
C ILE A 62 8.66 -2.87 7.42
N SER A 63 7.89 -3.95 7.36
CA SER A 63 8.39 -5.30 7.66
C SER A 63 8.21 -6.21 6.46
N GLN A 64 9.27 -6.92 6.11
CA GLN A 64 9.25 -7.95 5.08
C GLN A 64 8.92 -9.29 5.73
N HIS A 65 8.07 -10.06 5.07
CA HIS A 65 7.63 -11.37 5.54
C HIS A 65 7.87 -12.42 4.46
N ASN A 66 8.32 -13.57 4.92
CA ASN A 66 8.43 -14.76 4.08
C ASN A 66 7.07 -15.47 4.00
N PRO A 67 6.82 -16.25 2.93
CA PRO A 67 5.71 -17.19 2.88
C PRO A 67 5.74 -18.10 4.13
N THR A 68 4.56 -18.40 4.68
CA THR A 68 4.42 -19.22 5.91
C THR A 68 3.84 -20.61 5.64
N GLY A 69 3.39 -20.86 4.41
CA GLY A 69 2.81 -22.13 3.96
C GLY A 69 3.75 -22.94 3.08
N THR A 70 3.15 -23.88 2.35
CA THR A 70 3.84 -24.85 1.50
C THR A 70 3.67 -24.57 -0.01
N GLY A 71 3.26 -23.37 -0.40
CA GLY A 71 3.11 -22.97 -1.81
C GLY A 71 1.69 -22.98 -2.39
N THR A 72 0.68 -22.61 -1.60
CA THR A 72 -0.62 -22.17 -2.14
C THR A 72 -0.48 -20.79 -2.82
N PRO A 73 -1.35 -20.39 -3.77
CA PRO A 73 -1.26 -19.07 -4.43
C PRO A 73 -1.36 -17.87 -3.49
N GLU A 74 -1.93 -18.06 -2.29
CA GLU A 74 -2.02 -17.04 -1.23
C GLU A 74 -0.73 -16.94 -0.39
N ASP A 75 0.15 -17.93 -0.53
CA ASP A 75 1.39 -18.05 0.22
C ASP A 75 2.52 -17.44 -0.59
N THR A 76 3.00 -16.28 -0.15
CA THR A 76 3.80 -15.36 -0.94
C THR A 76 4.66 -14.49 -0.04
N TYR A 77 5.72 -13.95 -0.58
CA TYR A 77 6.44 -12.87 0.07
C TYR A 77 5.54 -11.63 0.10
N PHE A 78 5.54 -10.90 1.21
CA PHE A 78 4.77 -9.67 1.33
C PHE A 78 5.48 -8.67 2.23
N ILE A 79 5.15 -7.39 2.06
CA ILE A 79 5.50 -6.35 3.04
C ILE A 79 4.25 -5.91 3.79
N ASN A 80 4.42 -5.51 5.04
CA ASN A 80 3.48 -4.64 5.73
C ASN A 80 4.12 -3.25 5.92
N PHE A 81 3.28 -2.21 5.97
CA PHE A 81 3.72 -0.84 6.22
C PHE A 81 2.57 0.03 6.71
N GLN A 82 2.91 1.22 7.18
CA GLN A 82 1.96 2.29 7.52
C GLN A 82 2.34 3.55 6.74
N CYS A 83 1.40 4.47 6.54
CA CYS A 83 1.69 5.76 5.94
C CYS A 83 1.69 6.85 7.01
N GLN A 84 2.82 7.56 7.14
CA GLN A 84 2.99 8.68 8.06
C GLN A 84 3.57 9.90 7.36
#